data_AF-A0A534TM18-F1
#
_entry.id   AF-A0A534TM18-F1
#
_cell.length_a   1.000
_cell.length_b   1.000
_cell.length_c   1.000
_cell.angle_alpha   90.00
_cell.angle_beta   90.00
_cell.angle_gamma   90.00
#
_symmetry.space_group_name_H-M   'P 1'
#
loop_
_entity.id
_entity.type
_entity.pdbx_description
1 polymer ?
#
loop_
_entity_poly.entity_id
_entity_poly.type
_entity_poly.pdbx_seq_one_letter_code
_entity_poly.pdbx_strand_id
1 'polypeptide(L)' 'MILCICHSVTDREIDALIRDGARSLAEVSRASGAGGDCGCCRRIIEQRIDRACSGNCADCPRRDPELASAAL' A
#
# COMPACT_ATOMS: atom_id res chain seq x y z
N MET A 1 9.42 -3.36 -10.55
CA MET A 1 9.86 -4.75 -10.31
C MET A 1 8.72 -5.57 -9.71
N ILE A 2 8.71 -6.88 -9.92
CA ILE A 2 7.84 -7.78 -9.14
C ILE A 2 8.33 -7.75 -7.69
N LEU A 3 7.44 -7.37 -6.78
CA LEU A 3 7.70 -7.27 -5.35
C LEU A 3 7.21 -8.54 -4.63
N CYS A 4 6.04 -9.05 -5.01
CA CYS A 4 5.52 -10.33 -4.53
C CYS A 4 5.48 -11.36 -5.67
N ILE A 5 6.32 -12.39 -5.58
CA ILE A 5 6.34 -13.46 -6.58
C ILE A 5 5.14 -14.41 -6.50
N CYS A 6 4.56 -14.62 -5.32
CA CYS A 6 3.44 -15.55 -5.13
C CYS A 6 2.19 -15.08 -5.88
N HIS A 7 1.93 -13.78 -5.86
CA HIS A 7 0.75 -13.18 -6.50
C HIS A 7 1.11 -12.33 -7.72
N SER A 8 2.37 -12.37 -8.18
CA SER A 8 2.88 -11.57 -9.30
C SER A 8 2.61 -10.06 -9.17
N VAL A 9 2.66 -9.53 -7.95
CA VAL A 9 2.37 -8.11 -7.68
C VAL A 9 3.65 -7.29 -7.78
N THR A 10 3.59 -6.22 -8.56
CA THR A 10 4.68 -5.26 -8.77
C THR A 10 4.73 -4.19 -7.68
N ASP A 11 5.89 -3.56 -7.54
CA ASP A 11 6.05 -2.40 -6.67
C ASP A 11 5.12 -1.24 -7.03
N ARG A 12 4.85 -1.04 -8.32
CA ARG A 12 3.93 0.00 -8.81
C ARG A 12 2.49 -0.25 -8.36
N GLU A 13 2.05 -1.51 -8.36
CA GLU A 13 0.73 -1.89 -7.86
C GLU A 13 0.64 -1.65 -6.34
N ILE A 14 1.67 -2.02 -5.58
CA ILE A 14 1.73 -1.72 -4.14
C ILE A 14 1.68 -0.21 -3.90
N ASP A 15 2.46 0.58 -4.65
CA ASP A 15 2.46 2.04 -4.52
C ASP A 15 1.11 2.66 -4.91
N ALA A 16 0.40 2.09 -5.89
CA ALA A 16 -0.94 2.50 -6.26
C ALA A 16 -1.93 2.24 -5.12
N LEU A 17 -1.93 1.04 -4.53
CA LEU A 17 -2.78 0.73 -3.38
C LEU A 17 -2.54 1.65 -2.18
N ILE A 18 -1.27 1.97 -1.89
CA ILE A 18 -0.92 2.91 -0.82
C ILE A 18 -1.40 4.33 -1.16
N ARG A 19 -1.34 4.73 -2.44
CA ARG A 19 -1.89 6.01 -2.91
C ARG A 19 -3.40 6.06 -2.75
N ASP A 20 -4.08 4.97 -3.11
CA ASP A 20 -5.54 4.80 -3.06
C ASP A 20 -6.09 4.64 -1.64
N GLY A 21 -5.23 4.41 -0.64
CA GLY A 21 -5.65 4.47 0.75
C GLY A 21 -5.06 3.42 1.67
N ALA A 22 -4.42 2.37 1.17
CA ALA A 22 -3.89 1.31 2.03
C ALA A 22 -2.86 1.87 3.03
N ARG A 23 -3.11 1.63 4.33
CA ARG A 23 -2.33 2.06 5.50
C ARG A 23 -1.67 0.89 6.23
N SER A 24 -2.00 -0.34 5.87
CA SER A 24 -1.48 -1.52 6.55
C SER A 24 -1.18 -2.65 5.57
N LEU A 25 -0.28 -3.54 5.98
CA LEU A 25 -0.03 -4.77 5.26
C LEU A 25 -1.32 -5.56 5.03
N ALA A 26 -2.23 -5.60 6.01
CA ALA A 26 -3.50 -6.31 5.90
C ALA A 26 -4.39 -5.74 4.77
N GLU A 27 -4.45 -4.43 4.61
CA GLU A 27 -5.20 -3.78 3.53
C GLU A 27 -4.57 -4.04 2.16
N VAL A 28 -3.24 -3.98 2.07
CA VAL A 28 -2.50 -4.33 0.85
C VAL A 28 -2.73 -5.80 0.48
N SER A 29 -2.63 -6.71 1.45
CA SER A 29 -2.91 -8.14 1.28
C SER A 29 -4.35 -8.37 0.83
N ARG A 30 -5.33 -7.67 1.42
CA ARG A 30 -6.75 -7.80 1.02
C ARG A 30 -6.98 -7.36 -0.42
N ALA A 31 -6.29 -6.31 -0.87
CA ALA A 31 -6.48 -5.75 -2.21
C ALA A 31 -5.69 -6.48 -3.31
N SER A 32 -4.57 -7.12 -2.99
CA SER A 32 -3.66 -7.70 -4.00
C SER A 32 -3.15 -9.12 -3.72
N GLY A 33 -3.45 -9.68 -2.56
CA GLY A 33 -2.83 -10.92 -2.05
C GLY A 33 -1.40 -10.75 -1.53
N ALA A 34 -0.67 -9.69 -1.95
CA ALA A 34 0.74 -9.52 -1.60
C ALA A 34 0.97 -9.50 -0.08
N GLY A 35 1.83 -10.40 0.39
CA GLY A 35 2.14 -10.55 1.82
C GLY A 35 1.27 -11.58 2.55
N GLY A 36 0.30 -12.22 1.86
CA GLY A 36 -0.57 -13.27 2.41
C GLY A 36 0.02 -14.68 2.44
N ASP A 37 0.98 -14.99 1.56
CA ASP A 37 1.56 -16.34 1.41
C ASP A 37 2.92 -16.49 2.14
N CYS A 38 4.03 -16.58 1.39
CA CYS A 38 5.37 -16.85 1.95
C CYS A 38 5.93 -15.73 2.83
N GLY A 39 5.34 -14.53 2.77
CA GLY A 39 5.71 -13.39 3.60
C GLY A 39 7.01 -12.66 3.21
N CYS A 40 7.79 -13.14 2.23
CA CYS A 40 9.09 -12.52 1.87
C CYS A 40 9.00 -11.04 1.48
N CYS A 41 7.86 -10.61 0.94
CA CYS A 41 7.60 -9.22 0.54
C CYS A 41 7.14 -8.31 1.69
N ARG A 42 6.70 -8.85 2.84
CA ARG A 42 5.99 -8.09 3.89
C ARG A 42 6.77 -6.89 4.39
N ARG A 43 8.04 -7.10 4.75
CA ARG A 43 8.92 -6.03 5.27
C ARG A 43 9.10 -4.89 4.27
N ILE A 44 9.15 -5.19 2.97
CA ILE A 44 9.30 -4.19 1.91
C ILE A 44 8.00 -3.40 1.75
N ILE A 45 6.85 -4.07 1.82
CA ILE A 45 5.53 -3.43 1.79
C ILE A 45 5.37 -2.48 2.98
N GLU A 46 5.69 -2.95 4.19
CA GLU A 46 5.62 -2.14 5.42
C GLU A 46 6.51 -0.89 5.35
N GLN A 47 7.74 -1.01 4.82
CA GLN A 47 8.61 0.15 4.60
C GLN A 47 8.06 1.15 3.59
N ARG A 48 7.37 0.69 2.56
CA ARG A 48 6.73 1.57 1.58
C ARG A 48 5.56 2.32 2.20
N ILE A 49 4.76 1.65 3.03
CA ILE A 49 3.67 2.26 3.79
C ILE A 49 4.21 3.31 4.78
N ASP A 50 5.28 3.00 5.51
CA ASP A 50 5.90 3.91 6.47
C ASP A 50 6.46 5.17 5.78
N ARG A 51 7.22 5.00 4.70
CA ARG A 51 7.76 6.11 3.90
C ARG A 51 6.68 6.98 3.29
N ALA A 52 5.55 6.38 2.95
CA ALA A 52 4.39 7.10 2.47
C ALA A 52 3.81 8.05 3.54
N CYS A 53 3.98 7.74 4.83
CA CYS A 53 3.37 8.44 5.95
C CYS A 53 4.39 9.18 6.83
N SER A 54 5.46 9.75 6.26
CA SER A 54 6.60 10.34 6.98
C SER A 54 6.34 11.67 7.74
N GLY A 55 5.26 11.74 8.52
CA GLY A 55 5.19 12.58 9.72
C GLY A 55 4.43 13.90 9.62
N ASN A 56 4.03 14.38 8.44
CA ASN A 56 3.23 15.60 8.30
C ASN A 56 1.87 15.32 7.66
N CYS A 57 0.91 14.88 8.48
CA CYS A 57 -0.48 14.66 8.06
C CYS A 57 -1.18 15.94 7.57
N ALA A 58 -0.64 17.12 7.90
CA ALA A 58 -1.19 18.42 7.51
C ALA A 58 -1.07 18.70 6.00
N ASP A 59 0.01 18.22 5.37
CA ASP A 59 0.36 18.46 3.96
C ASP A 59 0.38 17.15 3.14
N CYS A 60 -0.18 16.08 3.70
CA CYS A 60 -0.13 14.79 3.06
C CYS A 60 -1.02 14.82 1.80
N PRO A 61 -0.50 14.48 0.60
CA PRO A 61 -1.30 14.40 -0.62
C PRO A 61 -2.41 13.33 -0.54
N ARG A 62 -2.43 12.54 0.54
CA ARG A 62 -3.49 11.57 0.87
C ARG A 62 -4.58 12.10 1.81
N ARG A 63 -4.51 13.35 2.26
CA ARG A 63 -5.61 14.02 3.00
C ARG A 63 -6.72 14.49 2.05
N ASP A 64 -6.58 14.23 0.75
CA ASP A 64 -7.55 14.68 -0.23
C ASP A 64 -8.95 14.10 0.07
N PRO A 65 -9.95 14.95 0.34
CA PRO A 65 -11.30 14.51 0.66
C PRO A 65 -12.00 13.82 -0.52
N GLU A 66 -11.57 14.03 -1.76
CA GLU A 66 -12.16 13.35 -2.93
C GLU A 66 -11.84 11.85 -2.94
N LEU A 67 -10.65 11.45 -2.48
CA LEU A 67 -10.25 10.03 -2.43
C LEU A 67 -11.02 9.25 -1.35
N ALA A 68 -11.42 9.93 -0.26
CA ALA A 68 -12.27 9.34 0.78
C ALA A 68 -13.73 9.17 0.32
N SER A 69 -14.19 10.00 -0.64
CA SER A 69 -15.56 9.96 -1.17
C SER A 69 -15.74 8.95 -2.32
N ALA A 70 -14.66 8.50 -2.97
CA ALA A 70 -14.69 7.52 -4.06
C ALA A 70 -14.81 6.05 -3.58
N ALA A 71 -14.81 5.82 -2.26
CA ALA A 71 -14.96 4.51 -1.63
C ALA A 71 -16.42 4.18 -1.23
N LEU A 72 -17.40 4.97 -1.67
CA LEU A 72 -18.85 4.74 -1.54
C LEU A 72 -19.44 4.31 -2.88
#